data_AF-A0A7V4JFI3-F1
#
_entry.id   AF-A0A7V4JFI3-F1
#
_cell.length_a   1.000
_cell.length_b   1.000
_cell.length_c   1.000
_cell.angle_alpha   90.00
_cell.angle_beta   90.00
_cell.angle_gamma   90.00
#
_symmetry.space_group_name_H-M   'P 1'
#
loop_
_entity.id
_entity.type
_entity.pdbx_description
1 polymer ?
#
loop_
_entity_poly.entity_id
_entity_poly.type
_entity_poly.pdbx_seq_one_letter_code
_entity_poly.pdbx_strand_id
1 'polypeptide(L)'
;MLARRSLLERPGLLFIVRSRSLALQTASDAEHGKVGEDRPPVRLVVNADDFGRSEEVVAAVSQACDRGILASASLMVTGAAATQAVEAARVRPGLGVGLHLVLARGRAASRPQNIPHLVDEEGRFRRNVVLAGLCYAFSPAAKRELARELRAQFERFQATGLPLSHVDSHHHLHLHPMVFRLVLTLAHEFGARAIRVNVADDLRLSLRYDRRHLLLKLGWKIVYTLLAAYCRRLLRRRPLPTATRAYGLLQSGNVTPPYLLACLERVRAAAPPLVEIFCHPSLRAESSDLGPNPGDLAALLDPRVREAVRTAGIRLVNFRTAGGE
;
A
#
# COMPACT_ATOMS: atom_id res chain seq x y z
N MET A 1 -31.44 19.20 -68.47
CA MET A 1 -32.46 18.47 -69.25
C MET A 1 -31.73 17.63 -70.29
N LEU A 2 -31.92 16.30 -70.31
CA LEU A 2 -31.39 15.34 -71.32
C LEU A 2 -29.83 15.27 -71.50
N ALA A 3 -29.22 14.15 -71.93
CA ALA A 3 -29.61 12.74 -71.90
C ALA A 3 -28.42 11.78 -72.15
N ARG A 4 -28.53 10.56 -71.58
CA ARG A 4 -28.10 9.22 -72.07
C ARG A 4 -26.66 8.91 -72.57
N ARG A 5 -26.27 7.66 -72.21
CA ARG A 5 -25.15 6.78 -72.65
C ARG A 5 -23.95 6.78 -71.70
N SER A 6 -23.27 5.68 -71.38
CA SER A 6 -23.48 4.22 -71.56
C SER A 6 -22.47 3.49 -70.63
N LEU A 7 -22.52 2.19 -70.31
CA LEU A 7 -23.32 1.02 -70.74
C LEU A 7 -23.39 0.02 -69.54
N LEU A 8 -24.25 -1.01 -69.58
CA LEU A 8 -24.29 -2.11 -68.60
C LEU A 8 -24.64 -3.43 -69.30
N GLU A 9 -23.66 -4.34 -69.45
CA GLU A 9 -23.89 -5.74 -69.85
C GLU A 9 -23.07 -6.70 -68.98
N ARG A 10 -23.71 -7.81 -68.58
CA ARG A 10 -23.18 -9.05 -67.92
C ARG A 10 -23.07 -10.16 -69.01
N PRO A 11 -22.61 -11.43 -68.80
CA PRO A 11 -22.20 -12.22 -67.60
C PRO A 11 -20.76 -12.79 -67.73
N GLY A 12 -20.24 -13.80 -67.00
CA GLY A 12 -20.63 -14.56 -65.78
C GLY A 12 -20.30 -16.07 -65.84
N LEU A 13 -20.07 -16.71 -64.66
CA LEU A 13 -19.59 -18.12 -64.45
C LEU A 13 -18.12 -18.38 -64.91
N LEU A 14 -17.24 -19.08 -64.17
CA LEU A 14 -17.37 -20.43 -63.58
C LEU A 14 -16.38 -20.68 -62.41
N PHE A 15 -16.61 -21.74 -61.62
CA PHE A 15 -15.82 -22.20 -60.47
C PHE A 15 -14.39 -22.68 -60.80
N ILE A 16 -13.41 -22.42 -59.90
CA ILE A 16 -12.28 -23.32 -59.63
C ILE A 16 -12.03 -23.40 -58.12
N VAL A 17 -12.04 -24.63 -57.58
CA VAL A 17 -11.60 -24.96 -56.21
C VAL A 17 -10.08 -25.15 -56.20
N ARG A 18 -9.38 -24.64 -55.17
CA ARG A 18 -7.97 -25.02 -54.92
C ARG A 18 -7.74 -25.44 -53.47
N SER A 19 -7.31 -26.69 -53.34
CA SER A 19 -6.96 -27.36 -52.08
C SER A 19 -5.73 -26.73 -51.41
N ARG A 20 -5.71 -26.69 -50.08
CA ARG A 20 -4.49 -26.41 -49.31
C ARG A 20 -3.74 -27.72 -49.06
N SER A 21 -2.46 -27.75 -49.43
CA SER A 21 -1.60 -28.90 -49.19
C SER A 21 -1.16 -28.98 -47.72
N LEU A 22 -1.05 -30.20 -47.21
CA LEU A 22 -0.46 -30.51 -45.91
C LEU A 22 1.06 -30.64 -46.07
N ALA A 23 1.83 -30.09 -45.14
CA ALA A 23 3.25 -30.40 -44.99
C ALA A 23 3.55 -30.69 -43.52
N LEU A 24 3.71 -31.98 -43.22
CA LEU A 24 4.30 -32.44 -41.95
C LEU A 24 5.81 -32.24 -42.04
N GLN A 25 6.41 -31.60 -41.04
CA GLN A 25 7.85 -31.66 -40.81
C GLN A 25 8.12 -31.96 -39.34
N THR A 26 9.18 -32.73 -39.13
CA THR A 26 9.34 -33.63 -37.97
C THR A 26 9.91 -32.95 -36.74
N ALA A 27 9.47 -33.42 -35.57
CA ALA A 27 10.11 -33.06 -34.30
C ALA A 27 11.41 -33.87 -34.09
N SER A 28 12.51 -33.16 -33.90
CA SER A 28 13.66 -33.57 -33.10
C SER A 28 14.35 -32.31 -32.58
N ASP A 29 15.19 -32.48 -31.56
CA ASP A 29 16.13 -31.50 -31.03
C ASP A 29 15.51 -30.52 -30.01
N ALA A 30 15.15 -31.10 -28.86
CA ALA A 30 15.08 -30.36 -27.61
C ALA A 30 16.50 -30.23 -27.02
N GLU A 31 17.04 -29.01 -26.94
CA GLU A 31 17.91 -28.62 -25.83
C GLU A 31 18.04 -27.09 -25.68
N HIS A 32 18.15 -26.63 -24.42
CA HIS A 32 18.56 -25.27 -24.04
C HIS A 32 17.70 -24.06 -24.51
N GLY A 33 16.37 -24.18 -24.41
CA GLY A 33 15.48 -23.01 -24.43
C GLY A 33 15.66 -22.10 -23.21
N LYS A 34 16.20 -20.89 -23.40
CA LYS A 34 16.43 -19.89 -22.34
C LYS A 34 15.15 -19.56 -21.55
N VAL A 35 15.19 -19.73 -20.22
CA VAL A 35 14.09 -19.33 -19.33
C VAL A 35 14.34 -17.94 -18.73
N GLY A 36 13.59 -16.93 -19.19
CA GLY A 36 13.08 -15.89 -18.27
C GLY A 36 13.67 -14.47 -18.27
N GLU A 37 14.20 -13.93 -19.39
CA GLU A 37 14.79 -12.57 -19.39
C GLU A 37 13.84 -11.40 -19.74
N ASP A 38 12.67 -11.63 -20.36
CA ASP A 38 11.85 -10.55 -20.95
C ASP A 38 10.59 -10.16 -20.13
N ARG A 39 10.67 -10.26 -18.79
CA ARG A 39 9.57 -9.83 -17.90
C ARG A 39 10.02 -8.64 -17.05
N PRO A 40 9.32 -7.49 -17.09
CA PRO A 40 9.73 -6.32 -16.33
C PRO A 40 9.74 -6.63 -14.82
N PRO A 41 10.74 -6.15 -14.07
CA PRO A 41 10.93 -6.52 -12.66
C PRO A 41 9.76 -6.06 -11.80
N VAL A 42 9.28 -6.94 -10.92
CA VAL A 42 8.18 -6.59 -10.01
C VAL A 42 8.71 -5.60 -8.97
N ARG A 43 8.10 -4.42 -8.90
CA ARG A 43 8.49 -3.39 -7.94
C ARG A 43 7.79 -3.64 -6.61
N LEU A 44 8.57 -3.72 -5.54
CA LEU A 44 8.11 -3.98 -4.18
C LEU A 44 8.42 -2.80 -3.27
N VAL A 45 7.40 -2.26 -2.61
CA VAL A 45 7.55 -1.40 -1.45
C VAL A 45 7.43 -2.26 -0.20
N VAL A 46 8.44 -2.22 0.66
CA VAL A 46 8.34 -2.72 2.03
C VAL A 46 8.22 -1.51 2.94
N ASN A 47 7.10 -1.42 3.66
CA ASN A 47 6.73 -0.27 4.48
C ASN A 47 6.70 -0.61 5.97
N ALA A 48 7.24 0.27 6.80
CA ALA A 48 7.07 0.21 8.25
C ALA A 48 6.04 1.26 8.67
N ASP A 49 4.92 0.79 9.19
CA ASP A 49 3.90 1.64 9.79
C ASP A 49 4.35 2.09 11.19
N ASP A 50 3.65 3.05 11.80
CA ASP A 50 3.93 3.59 13.14
C ASP A 50 5.32 4.26 13.36
N PHE A 51 6.04 4.65 12.30
CA PHE A 51 7.34 5.32 12.47
C PHE A 51 7.20 6.63 13.27
N GLY A 52 8.06 6.84 14.27
CA GLY A 52 7.95 7.97 15.21
C GLY A 52 6.97 7.78 16.37
N ARG A 53 6.29 6.63 16.49
CA ARG A 53 5.46 6.27 17.65
C ARG A 53 6.24 6.27 18.96
N SER A 54 7.36 5.56 18.98
CA SER A 54 8.26 5.32 20.13
C SER A 54 9.71 5.20 19.66
N GLU A 55 10.68 5.38 20.56
CA GLU A 55 12.11 5.32 20.23
C GLU A 55 12.50 3.93 19.73
N GLU A 56 11.92 2.87 20.33
CA GLU A 56 12.10 1.48 19.91
C GLU A 56 11.63 1.20 18.47
N VAL A 57 10.56 1.86 18.02
CA VAL A 57 10.11 1.77 16.62
C VAL A 57 11.04 2.55 15.70
N VAL A 58 11.48 3.75 16.09
CA VAL A 58 12.43 4.56 15.30
C VAL A 58 13.76 3.81 15.10
N ALA A 59 14.28 3.18 16.15
CA ALA A 59 15.49 2.39 16.10
C ALA A 59 15.32 1.10 15.28
N ALA A 60 14.16 0.43 15.36
CA ALA A 60 13.87 -0.75 14.56
C ALA A 60 13.74 -0.44 13.07
N VAL A 61 13.01 0.61 12.71
CA VAL A 61 12.90 1.11 11.32
C VAL A 61 14.29 1.47 10.77
N SER A 62 15.10 2.17 11.56
CA SER A 62 16.49 2.51 11.20
C SER A 62 17.32 1.26 10.90
N GLN A 63 17.31 0.26 11.80
CA GLN A 63 18.04 -1.00 11.59
C GLN A 63 17.54 -1.79 10.37
N ALA A 64 16.23 -1.79 10.12
CA ALA A 64 15.63 -2.48 8.99
C ALA A 64 15.91 -1.80 7.63
N CYS A 65 16.10 -0.48 7.61
CA CYS A 65 16.61 0.24 6.44
C CYS A 65 18.09 -0.04 6.20
N ASP A 66 18.92 0.02 7.24
CA ASP A 66 20.38 -0.05 7.09
C ASP A 66 20.88 -1.46 6.75
N ARG A 67 20.16 -2.51 7.20
CA ARG A 67 20.63 -3.90 7.12
C ARG A 67 19.59 -4.89 6.58
N GLY A 68 18.36 -4.45 6.36
CA GLY A 68 17.22 -5.28 5.98
C GLY A 68 16.74 -5.05 4.55
N ILE A 69 15.42 -5.14 4.35
CA ILE A 69 14.74 -4.93 3.07
C ILE A 69 13.84 -3.66 3.06
N LEU A 70 13.91 -2.82 4.10
CA LEU A 70 12.95 -1.74 4.32
C LEU A 70 13.31 -0.49 3.50
N ALA A 71 12.40 -0.07 2.60
CA ALA A 71 12.60 1.09 1.72
C ALA A 71 11.62 2.24 1.97
N SER A 72 10.56 2.01 2.75
CA SER A 72 9.49 2.97 3.01
C SER A 72 9.06 2.92 4.49
N ALA A 73 8.57 4.04 5.02
CA ALA A 73 8.01 4.13 6.37
C ALA A 73 6.91 5.19 6.45
N SER A 74 5.89 4.97 7.28
CA SER A 74 4.79 5.92 7.52
C SER A 74 4.98 6.63 8.87
N LEU A 75 5.25 7.93 8.83
CA LEU A 75 5.53 8.78 10.00
C LEU A 75 4.25 9.24 10.71
N MET A 76 4.13 8.91 11.99
CA MET A 76 3.16 9.50 12.92
C MET A 76 3.68 10.85 13.43
N VAL A 77 3.27 11.96 12.81
CA VAL A 77 3.67 13.34 13.19
C VAL A 77 3.16 13.81 14.57
N THR A 78 2.41 12.96 15.26
CA THR A 78 1.94 13.16 16.65
C THR A 78 2.45 12.08 17.61
N GLY A 79 3.32 11.17 17.14
CA GLY A 79 3.99 10.14 17.95
C GLY A 79 5.05 10.74 18.88
N ALA A 80 5.41 10.01 19.94
CA ALA A 80 6.31 10.52 20.98
C ALA A 80 7.74 10.74 20.48
N ALA A 81 8.17 9.94 19.49
CA ALA A 81 9.49 9.98 18.88
C ALA A 81 9.48 10.62 17.47
N ALA A 82 8.46 11.43 17.14
CA ALA A 82 8.31 12.00 15.79
C ALA A 82 9.52 12.84 15.34
N THR A 83 10.15 13.61 16.24
CA THR A 83 11.38 14.38 15.94
C THR A 83 12.56 13.47 15.60
N GLN A 84 12.80 12.44 16.42
CA GLN A 84 13.86 11.46 16.21
C GLN A 84 13.65 10.69 14.90
N ALA A 85 12.40 10.38 14.54
CA ALA A 85 12.05 9.76 13.27
C ALA A 85 12.40 10.64 12.06
N VAL A 86 12.15 11.95 12.15
CA VAL A 86 12.53 12.92 11.12
C VAL A 86 14.05 13.02 10.97
N GLU A 87 14.79 13.05 12.08
CA GLU A 87 16.26 13.05 12.08
C GLU A 87 16.83 11.76 11.48
N ALA A 88 16.31 10.59 11.89
CA ALA A 88 16.67 9.29 11.35
C ALA A 88 16.36 9.14 9.85
N ALA A 89 15.30 9.81 9.35
CA ALA A 89 14.98 9.86 7.93
C ALA A 89 15.90 10.80 7.14
N ARG A 90 16.30 11.96 7.70
CA ARG A 90 17.19 12.92 7.04
C ARG A 90 18.55 12.33 6.69
N VAL A 91 19.08 11.46 7.55
CA VAL A 91 20.34 10.72 7.29
C VAL A 91 20.16 9.50 6.38
N ARG A 92 18.93 9.20 5.92
CA ARG A 92 18.58 8.07 5.04
C ARG A 92 17.77 8.54 3.82
N PRO A 93 18.34 9.32 2.88
CA PRO A 93 17.60 9.94 1.77
C PRO A 93 16.91 8.95 0.80
N GLY A 94 17.34 7.67 0.81
CA GLY A 94 16.69 6.57 0.09
C GLY A 94 15.40 6.04 0.73
N LEU A 95 15.12 6.36 2.00
CA LEU A 95 13.89 6.02 2.69
C LEU A 95 12.74 6.91 2.18
N GLY A 96 11.68 6.30 1.65
CA GLY A 96 10.43 7.00 1.37
C GLY A 96 9.63 7.19 2.65
N VAL A 97 9.47 8.43 3.13
CA VAL A 97 8.66 8.73 4.32
C VAL A 97 7.27 9.20 3.89
N GLY A 98 6.22 8.54 4.38
CA GLY A 98 4.82 8.93 4.20
C GLY A 98 4.20 9.51 5.47
N LEU A 99 3.00 10.06 5.35
CA LEU A 99 2.23 10.53 6.51
C LEU A 99 1.29 9.42 7.00
N HIS A 100 1.57 8.90 8.21
CA HIS A 100 0.68 7.99 8.93
C HIS A 100 -0.34 8.78 9.75
N LEU A 101 -1.51 9.00 9.17
CA LEU A 101 -2.56 9.77 9.83
C LEU A 101 -3.03 9.08 11.12
N VAL A 102 -3.10 9.83 12.22
CA VAL A 102 -3.52 9.32 13.53
C VAL A 102 -4.95 9.78 13.79
N LEU A 103 -5.89 8.84 13.84
CA LEU A 103 -7.34 9.11 13.96
C LEU A 103 -8.02 8.24 15.04
N ALA A 104 -7.26 7.45 15.79
CA ALA A 104 -7.69 6.67 16.95
C ALA A 104 -6.43 6.26 17.73
N ARG A 105 -6.57 5.95 19.03
CA ARG A 105 -5.49 5.40 19.86
C ARG A 105 -4.16 6.17 19.82
N GLY A 106 -4.21 7.50 19.70
CA GLY A 106 -3.02 8.36 19.66
C GLY A 106 -3.34 9.81 20.01
N ARG A 107 -2.37 10.71 19.87
CA ARG A 107 -2.55 12.16 20.10
C ARG A 107 -2.92 12.90 18.82
N ALA A 108 -3.69 13.96 18.93
CA ALA A 108 -4.03 14.86 17.82
C ALA A 108 -2.93 15.91 17.55
N ALA A 109 -2.97 16.47 16.34
CA ALA A 109 -2.17 17.60 15.91
C ALA A 109 -2.78 18.95 16.29
N SER A 110 -4.11 19.03 16.31
CA SER A 110 -4.86 20.21 16.74
C SER A 110 -4.85 20.33 18.27
N ARG A 111 -5.04 21.56 18.77
CA ARG A 111 -5.35 21.79 20.18
C ARG A 111 -6.74 21.20 20.51
N PRO A 112 -6.94 20.57 21.68
CA PRO A 112 -8.21 19.91 22.03
C PRO A 112 -9.45 20.80 21.87
N GLN A 113 -9.33 22.07 22.22
CA GLN A 113 -10.40 23.08 22.14
C GLN A 113 -10.90 23.31 20.70
N ASN A 114 -10.09 23.00 19.69
CA ASN A 114 -10.45 23.14 18.27
C ASN A 114 -11.17 21.89 17.72
N ILE A 115 -11.12 20.76 18.43
CA ILE A 115 -11.61 19.44 18.02
C ILE A 115 -12.28 18.61 19.16
N PRO A 116 -13.12 19.22 20.03
CA PRO A 116 -13.57 18.61 21.28
C PRO A 116 -14.46 17.36 21.12
N HIS A 117 -14.99 17.07 19.93
CA HIS A 117 -15.77 15.84 19.70
C HIS A 117 -14.88 14.63 19.35
N LEU A 118 -13.61 14.87 18.98
CA LEU A 118 -12.66 13.84 18.52
C LEU A 118 -11.76 13.29 19.64
N VAL A 119 -11.39 14.15 20.59
CA VAL A 119 -10.35 13.89 21.61
C VAL A 119 -10.82 14.19 23.04
N ASP A 120 -10.10 13.65 24.02
CA ASP A 120 -10.18 14.08 25.43
C ASP A 120 -9.47 15.42 25.68
N GLU A 121 -9.54 15.93 26.92
CA GLU A 121 -8.95 17.20 27.33
C GLU A 121 -7.42 17.24 27.14
N GLU A 122 -6.77 16.08 27.22
CA GLU A 122 -5.33 15.92 26.97
C GLU A 122 -4.98 15.71 25.50
N GLY A 123 -5.95 15.76 24.59
CA GLY A 123 -5.76 15.69 23.14
C GLY A 123 -5.55 14.29 22.58
N ARG A 124 -6.04 13.25 23.26
CA ARG A 124 -5.96 11.85 22.83
C ARG A 124 -7.28 11.42 22.18
N PHE A 125 -7.18 10.73 21.04
CA PHE A 125 -8.34 10.16 20.36
C PHE A 125 -8.94 8.98 21.13
N ARG A 126 -10.21 8.69 20.84
CA ARG A 126 -10.93 7.50 21.32
C ARG A 126 -10.11 6.22 21.11
N ARG A 127 -10.08 5.37 22.14
CA ARG A 127 -9.42 4.04 22.10
C ARG A 127 -10.16 3.00 21.26
N ASN A 128 -11.46 3.18 21.03
CA ASN A 128 -12.27 2.29 20.20
C ASN A 128 -12.35 2.84 18.77
N VAL A 129 -11.66 2.17 17.84
CA VAL A 129 -11.54 2.52 16.42
C VAL A 129 -12.91 2.51 15.71
N VAL A 130 -13.78 1.57 16.05
CA VAL A 130 -15.12 1.45 15.45
C VAL A 130 -16.00 2.62 15.87
N LEU A 131 -16.01 2.98 17.17
CA LEU A 131 -16.75 4.15 17.65
C LEU A 131 -16.20 5.47 17.09
N ALA A 132 -14.89 5.58 16.86
CA ALA A 132 -14.30 6.72 16.16
C ALA A 132 -14.82 6.80 14.71
N GLY A 133 -14.79 5.70 13.96
CA GLY A 133 -15.34 5.63 12.59
C GLY A 133 -16.82 6.00 12.52
N LEU A 134 -17.66 5.49 13.43
CA LEU A 134 -19.08 5.86 13.52
C LEU A 134 -19.27 7.34 13.83
N CYS A 135 -18.47 7.92 14.72
CA CYS A 135 -18.47 9.36 15.00
C CYS A 135 -18.20 10.18 13.72
N TYR A 136 -17.18 9.78 12.94
CA TYR A 136 -16.83 10.43 11.66
C TYR A 136 -17.88 10.22 10.56
N ALA A 137 -18.63 9.12 10.60
CA ALA A 137 -19.72 8.83 9.68
C ALA A 137 -20.95 9.71 9.95
N PHE A 138 -21.31 9.92 11.22
CA PHE A 138 -22.63 10.46 11.58
C PHE A 138 -22.61 11.88 12.18
N SER A 139 -21.60 12.29 12.97
CA SER A 139 -21.60 13.62 13.61
C SER A 139 -21.14 14.74 12.65
N PRO A 140 -21.97 15.78 12.39
CA PRO A 140 -21.56 16.94 11.58
C PRO A 140 -20.45 17.78 12.23
N ALA A 141 -20.43 17.86 13.57
CA ALA A 141 -19.37 18.54 14.31
C ALA A 141 -18.03 17.81 14.14
N ALA A 142 -18.02 16.50 14.38
CA ALA A 142 -16.82 15.67 14.22
C ALA A 142 -16.26 15.73 12.79
N LYS A 143 -17.10 15.80 11.76
CA LYS A 143 -16.66 15.95 10.35
C LYS A 143 -15.89 17.25 10.10
N ARG A 144 -16.35 18.38 10.66
CA ARG A 144 -15.67 19.68 10.52
C ARG A 144 -14.34 19.70 11.29
N GLU A 145 -14.34 19.08 12.46
CA GLU A 145 -13.15 18.94 13.30
C GLU A 145 -12.11 18.01 12.66
N LEU A 146 -12.55 16.91 12.07
CA LEU A 146 -11.70 15.96 11.34
C LEU A 146 -11.01 16.63 10.14
N ALA A 147 -11.68 17.54 9.43
CA ALA A 147 -11.06 18.28 8.34
C ALA A 147 -9.94 19.22 8.83
N ARG A 148 -10.11 19.88 9.99
CA ARG A 148 -9.05 20.67 10.64
C ARG A 148 -7.89 19.79 11.09
N GLU A 149 -8.20 18.67 11.73
CA GLU A 149 -7.21 17.76 12.30
C GLU A 149 -6.35 17.08 11.22
N LEU A 150 -6.98 16.60 10.14
CA LEU A 150 -6.25 16.06 9.00
C LEU A 150 -5.30 17.13 8.44
N ARG A 151 -5.79 18.35 8.16
CA ARG A 151 -4.95 19.46 7.68
C ARG A 151 -3.78 19.74 8.62
N ALA A 152 -4.01 19.80 9.93
CA ALA A 152 -2.96 20.03 10.92
C ALA A 152 -1.88 18.92 10.91
N GLN A 153 -2.24 17.66 10.64
CA GLN A 153 -1.26 16.58 10.46
C GLN A 153 -0.47 16.71 9.15
N PHE A 154 -1.11 17.12 8.04
CA PHE A 154 -0.41 17.42 6.78
C PHE A 154 0.54 18.62 6.90
N GLU A 155 0.12 19.70 7.57
CA GLU A 155 0.95 20.89 7.83
C GLU A 155 2.14 20.55 8.73
N ARG A 156 1.94 19.75 9.80
CA ARG A 156 3.05 19.23 10.62
C ARG A 156 4.01 18.37 9.82
N PHE A 157 3.52 17.53 8.91
CA PHE A 157 4.39 16.74 8.03
C PHE A 157 5.21 17.66 7.12
N GLN A 158 4.58 18.63 6.47
CA GLN A 158 5.25 19.60 5.59
C GLN A 158 6.35 20.38 6.33
N ALA A 159 6.08 20.78 7.58
CA ALA A 159 7.05 21.48 8.44
C ALA A 159 8.30 20.65 8.78
N THR A 160 8.30 19.32 8.59
CA THR A 160 9.52 18.49 8.75
C THR A 160 10.55 18.71 7.64
N GLY A 161 10.12 19.25 6.49
CA GLY A 161 10.92 19.35 5.26
C GLY A 161 11.09 18.02 4.50
N LEU A 162 10.51 16.91 4.97
CA LEU A 162 10.59 15.63 4.26
C LEU A 162 9.64 15.60 3.05
N PRO A 163 10.05 15.01 1.91
CA PRO A 163 9.19 14.86 0.74
C PRO A 163 8.11 13.80 0.98
N LEU A 164 6.83 14.20 0.91
CA LEU A 164 5.67 13.34 1.17
C LEU A 164 5.55 12.21 0.15
N SER A 165 6.09 11.03 0.47
CA SER A 165 6.11 9.89 -0.45
C SER A 165 4.73 9.26 -0.63
N HIS A 166 3.97 9.12 0.46
CA HIS A 166 2.64 8.54 0.43
C HIS A 166 1.80 8.97 1.63
N VAL A 167 0.51 8.64 1.60
CA VAL A 167 -0.39 8.81 2.74
C VAL A 167 -1.08 7.49 3.05
N ASP A 168 -1.17 7.17 4.33
CA ASP A 168 -1.97 6.09 4.89
C ASP A 168 -2.49 6.52 6.28
N SER A 169 -2.83 5.58 7.17
CA SER A 169 -3.23 5.93 8.53
C SER A 169 -3.12 4.74 9.48
N HIS A 170 -2.96 5.07 10.76
CA HIS A 170 -3.12 4.13 11.85
C HIS A 170 -4.51 3.50 11.79
N HIS A 171 -4.56 2.17 11.98
CA HIS A 171 -5.76 1.33 11.82
C HIS A 171 -6.56 1.51 10.51
N HIS A 172 -5.91 1.97 9.43
CA HIS A 172 -6.49 2.15 8.09
C HIS A 172 -7.78 3.03 8.02
N LEU A 173 -8.03 3.86 9.04
CA LEU A 173 -9.14 4.82 9.08
C LEU A 173 -9.18 5.80 7.88
N HIS A 174 -8.07 6.02 7.17
CA HIS A 174 -8.07 6.75 5.89
C HIS A 174 -9.03 6.16 4.85
N LEU A 175 -9.28 4.84 4.88
CA LEU A 175 -10.22 4.16 3.96
C LEU A 175 -11.69 4.37 4.32
N HIS A 176 -11.99 4.97 5.47
CA HIS A 176 -13.36 5.29 5.85
C HIS A 176 -13.96 6.32 4.85
N PRO A 177 -15.18 6.12 4.30
CA PRO A 177 -15.66 6.88 3.13
C PRO A 177 -15.67 8.40 3.26
N MET A 178 -15.88 8.94 4.47
CA MET A 178 -15.76 10.37 4.76
C MET A 178 -14.29 10.80 4.86
N VAL A 179 -13.48 10.08 5.64
CA VAL A 179 -12.05 10.38 5.84
C VAL A 179 -11.33 10.39 4.50
N PHE A 180 -11.54 9.37 3.65
CA PHE A 180 -10.88 9.25 2.35
C PHE A 180 -11.11 10.44 1.42
N ARG A 181 -12.29 11.09 1.46
CA ARG A 181 -12.58 12.27 0.64
C ARG A 181 -11.77 13.49 1.05
N LEU A 182 -11.59 13.68 2.36
CA LEU A 182 -10.76 14.74 2.93
C LEU A 182 -9.28 14.45 2.67
N VAL A 183 -8.83 13.23 2.99
CA VAL A 183 -7.46 12.77 2.80
C VAL A 183 -7.04 12.83 1.33
N LEU A 184 -7.86 12.39 0.38
CA LEU A 184 -7.53 12.50 -1.04
C LEU A 184 -7.41 13.96 -1.50
N THR A 185 -8.20 14.87 -0.93
CA THR A 185 -8.09 16.31 -1.26
C THR A 185 -6.79 16.90 -0.74
N LEU A 186 -6.45 16.63 0.52
CA LEU A 186 -5.21 17.08 1.16
C LEU A 186 -3.96 16.41 0.56
N ALA A 187 -4.03 15.13 0.20
CA ALA A 187 -2.92 14.42 -0.45
C ALA A 187 -2.54 15.05 -1.79
N HIS A 188 -3.53 15.54 -2.56
CA HIS A 188 -3.28 16.32 -3.77
C HIS A 188 -2.71 17.72 -3.45
N GLU A 189 -3.29 18.42 -2.48
CA GLU A 189 -2.87 19.78 -2.07
C GLU A 189 -1.43 19.83 -1.53
N PHE A 190 -1.03 18.84 -0.73
CA PHE A 190 0.30 18.72 -0.14
C PHE A 190 1.28 17.88 -0.99
N GLY A 191 0.91 17.53 -2.23
CA GLY A 191 1.84 16.92 -3.20
C GLY A 191 2.30 15.50 -2.89
N ALA A 192 1.46 14.69 -2.23
CA ALA A 192 1.77 13.28 -1.96
C ALA A 192 2.02 12.49 -3.26
N ARG A 193 2.99 11.57 -3.28
CA ARG A 193 3.26 10.75 -4.46
C ARG A 193 2.40 9.49 -4.57
N ALA A 194 1.81 9.02 -3.48
CA ALA A 194 0.90 7.88 -3.47
C ALA A 194 -0.10 7.92 -2.30
N ILE A 195 -1.08 7.01 -2.31
CA ILE A 195 -1.98 6.72 -1.19
C ILE A 195 -2.22 5.22 -1.07
N ARG A 196 -2.22 4.68 0.15
CA ARG A 196 -2.55 3.27 0.40
C ARG A 196 -4.05 3.05 0.19
N VAL A 197 -4.42 2.02 -0.58
CA VAL A 197 -5.84 1.64 -0.80
C VAL A 197 -6.06 0.13 -0.81
N ASN A 198 -5.22 -0.64 -1.50
CA ASN A 198 -5.47 -2.07 -1.77
C ASN A 198 -5.05 -2.99 -0.62
N VAL A 199 -5.43 -2.67 0.62
CA VAL A 199 -5.10 -3.41 1.87
C VAL A 199 -5.81 -4.76 2.01
N ALA A 200 -6.67 -5.13 1.06
CA ALA A 200 -7.44 -6.37 1.08
C ALA A 200 -6.57 -7.61 0.79
N ASP A 201 -5.83 -8.04 1.80
CA ASP A 201 -4.78 -9.07 1.79
C ASP A 201 -5.24 -10.45 1.24
N ASP A 202 -4.25 -11.28 0.90
CA ASP A 202 -4.43 -12.66 0.45
C ASP A 202 -4.82 -13.59 1.61
N LEU A 203 -6.12 -13.63 1.90
CA LEU A 203 -6.70 -14.55 2.89
C LEU A 203 -6.28 -16.02 2.68
N ARG A 204 -6.06 -16.51 1.45
CA ARG A 204 -5.58 -17.88 1.24
C ARG A 204 -4.14 -18.05 1.68
N LEU A 205 -3.30 -17.02 1.49
CA LEU A 205 -1.93 -16.99 2.01
C LEU A 205 -1.93 -16.90 3.54
N SER A 206 -2.62 -15.92 4.13
CA SER A 206 -2.69 -15.74 5.59
C SER A 206 -3.18 -17.02 6.30
N LEU A 207 -4.27 -17.64 5.83
CA LEU A 207 -4.78 -18.90 6.41
C LEU A 207 -3.89 -20.13 6.21
N ARG A 208 -2.91 -20.08 5.30
CA ARG A 208 -1.89 -21.13 5.18
C ARG A 208 -0.87 -21.07 6.31
N TYR A 209 -0.55 -19.87 6.79
CA TYR A 209 0.45 -19.63 7.85
C TYR A 209 -0.18 -19.52 9.24
N ASP A 210 -1.37 -18.91 9.35
CA ASP A 210 -2.10 -18.81 10.60
C ASP A 210 -3.62 -18.91 10.38
N ARG A 211 -4.18 -20.03 10.83
CA ARG A 211 -5.62 -20.35 10.80
C ARG A 211 -6.42 -19.73 11.95
N ARG A 212 -5.77 -19.11 12.94
CA ARG A 212 -6.46 -18.48 14.08
C ARG A 212 -7.36 -17.35 13.58
N HIS A 213 -8.46 -17.13 14.29
CA HIS A 213 -9.43 -16.06 14.03
C HIS A 213 -9.98 -16.02 12.58
N LEU A 214 -10.16 -17.19 11.94
CA LEU A 214 -10.68 -17.32 10.56
C LEU A 214 -11.88 -16.39 10.25
N LEU A 215 -12.90 -16.38 11.11
CA LEU A 215 -14.10 -15.55 10.91
C LEU A 215 -13.79 -14.05 10.94
N LEU A 216 -12.86 -13.61 11.81
CA LEU A 216 -12.40 -12.23 11.90
C LEU A 216 -11.60 -11.86 10.64
N LYS A 217 -10.66 -12.72 10.21
CA LYS A 217 -9.87 -12.51 8.98
C LYS A 217 -10.76 -12.45 7.74
N LEU A 218 -11.81 -13.27 7.66
CA LEU A 218 -12.82 -13.22 6.59
C LEU A 218 -13.63 -11.91 6.63
N GLY A 219 -14.13 -11.53 7.81
CA GLY A 219 -14.85 -10.26 8.01
C GLY A 219 -14.02 -9.04 7.61
N TRP A 220 -12.76 -8.98 8.06
CA TRP A 220 -11.81 -7.94 7.66
C TRP A 220 -11.60 -7.92 6.15
N LYS A 221 -11.37 -9.09 5.52
CA LYS A 221 -11.24 -9.16 4.05
C LYS A 221 -12.44 -8.54 3.35
N ILE A 222 -13.66 -8.87 3.76
CA ILE A 222 -14.90 -8.34 3.16
C ILE A 222 -14.96 -6.82 3.34
N VAL A 223 -14.83 -6.32 4.57
CA VAL A 223 -14.90 -4.88 4.89
C VAL A 223 -13.86 -4.09 4.09
N TYR A 224 -12.60 -4.49 4.14
CA TYR A 224 -11.54 -3.76 3.44
C TYR A 224 -11.59 -3.91 1.91
N THR A 225 -12.15 -5.01 1.37
CA THR A 225 -12.41 -5.11 -0.08
C THR A 225 -13.45 -4.09 -0.53
N LEU A 226 -14.54 -3.92 0.24
CA LEU A 226 -15.60 -2.95 -0.06
C LEU A 226 -15.09 -1.50 0.08
N LEU A 227 -14.35 -1.19 1.15
CA LEU A 227 -13.73 0.12 1.34
C LEU A 227 -12.72 0.43 0.23
N ALA A 228 -11.85 -0.52 -0.14
CA ALA A 228 -10.91 -0.34 -1.24
C ALA A 228 -11.61 -0.17 -2.60
N ALA A 229 -12.73 -0.86 -2.84
CA ALA A 229 -13.54 -0.66 -4.04
C ALA A 229 -14.16 0.75 -4.10
N TYR A 230 -14.67 1.26 -2.98
CA TYR A 230 -15.15 2.64 -2.86
C TYR A 230 -14.04 3.66 -3.13
N CYS A 231 -12.89 3.51 -2.46
CA CYS A 231 -11.75 4.42 -2.59
C CYS A 231 -11.19 4.44 -4.02
N ARG A 232 -11.05 3.26 -4.66
CA ARG A 232 -10.68 3.18 -6.09
C ARG A 232 -11.66 3.89 -7.02
N ARG A 233 -12.97 3.90 -6.72
CA ARG A 233 -13.96 4.65 -7.52
C ARG A 233 -13.77 6.16 -7.42
N LEU A 234 -13.28 6.67 -6.29
CA LEU A 234 -12.91 8.08 -6.12
C LEU A 234 -11.57 8.41 -6.80
N LEU A 235 -10.56 7.53 -6.70
CA LEU A 235 -9.28 7.68 -7.40
C LEU A 235 -9.43 7.77 -8.92
N ARG A 236 -10.42 7.08 -9.53
CA ARG A 236 -10.72 7.25 -10.97
C ARG A 236 -11.08 8.70 -11.38
N ARG A 237 -11.50 9.54 -10.44
CA ARG A 237 -11.86 10.96 -10.69
C ARG A 237 -10.74 11.94 -10.33
N ARG A 238 -9.89 11.59 -9.36
CA ARG A 238 -8.70 12.36 -8.96
C ARG A 238 -7.54 11.38 -8.78
N PRO A 239 -6.87 10.96 -9.87
CA PRO A 239 -5.87 9.91 -9.85
C PRO A 239 -4.73 10.22 -8.89
N LEU A 240 -4.38 9.25 -8.06
CA LEU A 240 -3.20 9.27 -7.20
C LEU A 240 -2.63 7.84 -7.19
N PRO A 241 -1.31 7.63 -7.33
CA PRO A 241 -0.72 6.29 -7.35
C PRO A 241 -1.04 5.48 -6.09
N THR A 242 -1.19 4.17 -6.25
CA THR A 242 -1.38 3.19 -5.17
C THR A 242 -0.69 1.90 -5.58
N ALA A 243 -0.17 1.14 -4.61
CA ALA A 243 0.21 -0.25 -4.85
C ALA A 243 -1.00 -1.02 -5.41
N THR A 244 -0.77 -1.89 -6.40
CA THR A 244 -1.84 -2.69 -7.03
C THR A 244 -2.37 -3.77 -6.08
N ARG A 245 -1.52 -4.16 -5.11
CA ARG A 245 -1.80 -5.15 -4.07
C ARG A 245 -0.98 -4.81 -2.82
N ALA A 246 -1.55 -5.00 -1.64
CA ALA A 246 -0.81 -4.96 -0.37
C ALA A 246 -0.94 -6.27 0.41
N TYR A 247 0.06 -6.56 1.25
CA TYR A 247 0.09 -7.65 2.23
C TYR A 247 0.46 -7.08 3.61
N GLY A 248 0.02 -7.74 4.68
CA GLY A 248 0.34 -7.37 6.06
C GLY A 248 -0.88 -7.27 6.96
N LEU A 249 -2.02 -6.80 6.42
CA LEU A 249 -3.27 -6.58 7.19
C LEU A 249 -3.70 -7.81 8.01
N LEU A 250 -3.68 -9.01 7.41
CA LEU A 250 -4.19 -10.22 8.06
C LEU A 250 -3.14 -10.91 8.95
N GLN A 251 -1.92 -10.37 8.98
CA GLN A 251 -0.79 -10.80 9.81
C GLN A 251 -0.18 -9.64 10.62
N SER A 252 -0.91 -8.53 10.83
CA SER A 252 -0.44 -7.41 11.65
C SER A 252 -0.09 -7.89 13.06
N GLY A 253 1.12 -7.57 13.53
CA GLY A 253 1.68 -8.07 14.79
C GLY A 253 2.35 -9.45 14.69
N ASN A 254 2.38 -10.07 13.51
CA ASN A 254 2.87 -11.44 13.29
C ASN A 254 3.47 -11.62 11.87
N VAL A 255 4.25 -10.63 11.40
CA VAL A 255 4.96 -10.70 10.12
C VAL A 255 6.28 -11.44 10.33
N THR A 256 6.25 -12.76 10.20
CA THR A 256 7.41 -13.63 10.44
C THR A 256 8.23 -13.89 9.16
N PRO A 257 9.51 -14.31 9.24
CA PRO A 257 10.30 -14.61 8.05
C PRO A 257 9.66 -15.64 7.10
N PRO A 258 9.06 -16.76 7.58
CA PRO A 258 8.35 -17.69 6.70
C PRO A 258 7.16 -17.07 5.96
N TYR A 259 6.43 -16.13 6.58
CA TYR A 259 5.34 -15.41 5.92
C TYR A 259 5.87 -14.42 4.88
N LEU A 260 6.95 -13.67 5.17
CA LEU A 260 7.58 -12.78 4.19
C LEU A 260 8.09 -13.54 2.97
N LEU A 261 8.79 -14.66 3.14
CA LEU A 261 9.23 -15.51 2.03
C LEU A 261 8.05 -15.93 1.14
N ALA A 262 6.93 -16.32 1.74
CA ALA A 262 5.72 -16.70 1.02
C ALA A 262 5.04 -15.52 0.30
N CYS A 263 5.10 -14.32 0.88
CA CYS A 263 4.71 -13.08 0.19
C CYS A 263 5.62 -12.83 -1.03
N LEU A 264 6.93 -12.98 -0.91
CA LEU A 264 7.88 -12.79 -2.01
C LEU A 264 7.68 -13.79 -3.16
N GLU A 265 7.39 -15.07 -2.86
CA GLU A 265 6.97 -16.06 -3.87
C GLU A 265 5.73 -15.59 -4.65
N ARG A 266 4.74 -15.02 -3.95
CA ARG A 266 3.51 -14.49 -4.56
C ARG A 266 3.74 -13.18 -5.31
N VAL A 267 4.66 -12.32 -4.84
CA VAL A 267 5.11 -11.10 -5.53
C VAL A 267 5.74 -11.51 -6.87
N ARG A 268 6.67 -12.47 -6.87
CA ARG A 268 7.32 -13.01 -8.09
C ARG A 268 6.32 -13.64 -9.07
N ALA A 269 5.34 -14.39 -8.56
CA ALA A 269 4.33 -15.05 -9.40
C ALA A 269 3.30 -14.07 -9.98
N ALA A 270 3.07 -12.93 -9.33
CA ALA A 270 2.11 -11.93 -9.75
C ALA A 270 2.73 -10.96 -10.76
N ALA A 271 2.01 -10.65 -11.84
CA ALA A 271 2.42 -9.65 -12.84
C ALA A 271 1.71 -8.28 -12.75
N PRO A 272 1.55 -7.62 -11.57
CA PRO A 272 1.27 -6.19 -11.49
C PRO A 272 2.56 -5.36 -11.23
N PRO A 273 2.59 -4.08 -11.61
CA PRO A 273 3.81 -3.28 -11.62
C PRO A 273 4.19 -2.67 -10.26
N LEU A 274 3.39 -2.81 -9.19
CA LEU A 274 3.73 -2.31 -7.85
C LEU A 274 3.00 -3.11 -6.76
N VAL A 275 3.75 -3.70 -5.84
CA VAL A 275 3.22 -4.41 -4.66
C VAL A 275 3.73 -3.74 -3.39
N GLU A 276 2.91 -3.73 -2.35
CA GLU A 276 3.26 -3.30 -1.00
C GLU A 276 3.26 -4.50 -0.03
N ILE A 277 4.22 -4.54 0.89
CA ILE A 277 4.17 -5.34 2.11
C ILE A 277 4.37 -4.36 3.26
N PHE A 278 3.44 -4.32 4.22
CA PHE A 278 3.56 -3.44 5.40
C PHE A 278 3.61 -4.22 6.72
N CYS A 279 4.30 -3.65 7.70
CA CYS A 279 4.68 -4.30 8.95
C CYS A 279 4.90 -3.25 10.06
N HIS A 280 5.04 -3.70 11.30
CA HIS A 280 5.15 -2.85 12.49
C HIS A 280 6.40 -3.24 13.33
N PRO A 281 7.63 -3.01 12.81
CA PRO A 281 8.86 -3.40 13.49
C PRO A 281 9.14 -2.55 14.74
N SER A 282 9.61 -3.18 15.81
CA SER A 282 10.06 -2.53 17.05
C SER A 282 11.19 -3.31 17.70
N LEU A 283 12.04 -2.67 18.52
CA LEU A 283 13.02 -3.37 19.35
C LEU A 283 12.38 -4.13 20.54
N ARG A 284 11.17 -3.73 20.94
CA ARG A 284 10.41 -4.33 22.06
C ARG A 284 8.97 -4.60 21.66
N ALA A 285 8.37 -5.62 22.27
CA ALA A 285 6.94 -5.87 22.10
C ALA A 285 6.17 -4.78 22.86
N GLU A 286 5.31 -4.04 22.17
CA GLU A 286 4.33 -3.17 22.82
C GLU A 286 3.08 -3.98 23.25
N SER A 287 2.29 -3.47 24.20
CA SER A 287 1.11 -4.14 24.77
C SER A 287 -0.12 -4.15 23.84
N SER A 288 0.11 -4.26 22.52
CA SER A 288 -0.89 -4.14 21.47
C SER A 288 -0.87 -5.41 20.62
N ASP A 289 -1.99 -6.13 20.57
CA ASP A 289 -2.11 -7.43 19.87
C ASP A 289 -1.75 -7.39 18.37
N LEU A 290 -1.71 -6.20 17.77
CA LEU A 290 -1.40 -5.97 16.36
C LEU A 290 0.01 -5.36 16.13
N GLY A 291 0.86 -5.34 17.18
CA GLY A 291 2.17 -4.69 17.18
C GLY A 291 2.10 -3.20 17.58
N PRO A 292 3.25 -2.47 17.53
CA PRO A 292 4.57 -2.90 17.03
C PRO A 292 5.26 -4.03 17.82
N ASN A 293 6.14 -4.80 17.16
CA ASN A 293 6.77 -5.99 17.73
C ASN A 293 8.17 -6.34 17.13
N PRO A 294 9.00 -7.14 17.83
CA PRO A 294 10.35 -7.52 17.37
C PRO A 294 10.39 -8.69 16.37
N GLY A 295 9.30 -9.46 16.22
CA GLY A 295 9.20 -10.50 15.19
C GLY A 295 9.19 -9.90 13.78
N ASP A 296 8.44 -8.82 13.57
CA ASP A 296 8.44 -8.04 12.32
C ASP A 296 9.85 -7.52 11.99
N LEU A 297 10.58 -6.99 12.97
CA LEU A 297 11.98 -6.55 12.78
C LEU A 297 12.90 -7.73 12.41
N ALA A 298 12.79 -8.86 13.11
CA ALA A 298 13.58 -10.05 12.80
C ALA A 298 13.31 -10.57 11.38
N ALA A 299 12.07 -10.48 10.90
CA ALA A 299 11.68 -10.85 9.53
C ALA A 299 12.29 -9.92 8.47
N LEU A 300 12.33 -8.60 8.72
CA LEU A 300 12.96 -7.62 7.83
C LEU A 300 14.49 -7.77 7.74
N LEU A 301 15.12 -8.31 8.78
CA LEU A 301 16.57 -8.51 8.87
C LEU A 301 17.02 -9.92 8.45
N ASP A 302 16.11 -10.87 8.26
CA ASP A 302 16.44 -12.27 7.96
C ASP A 302 17.26 -12.39 6.64
N PRO A 303 18.46 -12.98 6.67
CA PRO A 303 19.30 -13.12 5.47
C PRO A 303 18.60 -13.85 4.31
N ARG A 304 17.71 -14.81 4.61
CA ARG A 304 16.96 -15.57 3.59
C ARG A 304 15.93 -14.69 2.89
N VAL A 305 15.30 -13.77 3.64
CA VAL A 305 14.35 -12.79 3.09
C VAL A 305 15.08 -11.80 2.18
N ARG A 306 16.25 -11.30 2.60
CA ARG A 306 17.11 -10.43 1.76
C ARG A 306 17.56 -11.13 0.48
N GLU A 307 17.99 -12.38 0.58
CA GLU A 307 18.44 -13.18 -0.57
C GLU A 307 17.28 -13.51 -1.52
N ALA A 308 16.09 -13.80 -0.99
CA ALA A 308 14.88 -14.00 -1.80
C ALA A 308 14.51 -12.74 -2.59
N VAL A 309 14.62 -11.54 -2.00
CA VAL A 309 14.42 -10.28 -2.75
C VAL A 309 15.46 -10.13 -3.86
N ARG A 310 16.74 -10.35 -3.56
CA ARG A 310 17.86 -10.22 -4.51
C ARG A 310 17.76 -11.17 -5.70
N THR A 311 17.31 -12.40 -5.48
CA THR A 311 17.28 -13.47 -6.50
C THR A 311 15.95 -13.58 -7.27
N ALA A 312 14.85 -13.00 -6.76
CA ALA A 312 13.53 -13.17 -7.36
C ALA A 312 13.17 -12.18 -8.49
N GLY A 313 14.12 -11.36 -8.97
CA GLY A 313 13.82 -10.30 -9.95
C GLY A 313 12.92 -9.18 -9.40
N ILE A 314 12.95 -8.99 -8.07
CA ILE A 314 12.16 -7.99 -7.36
C ILE A 314 13.01 -6.73 -7.18
N ARG A 315 12.53 -5.59 -7.68
CA ARG A 315 13.16 -4.28 -7.43
C ARG A 315 12.53 -3.66 -6.19
N LEU A 316 13.29 -3.53 -5.11
CA LEU A 316 12.87 -2.70 -3.98
C LEU A 316 12.77 -1.24 -4.44
N VAL A 317 11.64 -0.61 -4.13
CA VAL A 317 11.37 0.81 -4.39
C VAL A 317 10.67 1.41 -3.17
N ASN A 318 10.56 2.73 -3.16
CA ASN A 318 9.70 3.45 -2.22
C ASN A 318 8.62 4.21 -3.01
N PHE A 319 7.62 4.78 -2.33
CA PHE A 319 6.51 5.43 -3.04
C PHE A 319 6.89 6.71 -3.84
N ARG A 320 8.09 7.30 -3.63
CA ARG A 320 8.61 8.38 -4.51
C ARG A 320 9.14 7.82 -5.83
N THR A 321 9.85 6.69 -5.80
CA THR A 321 10.50 6.06 -6.97
C THR A 321 9.63 5.02 -7.67
N ALA A 322 8.49 4.67 -7.08
CA ALA A 322 7.51 3.73 -7.63
C ALA A 322 6.80 4.21 -8.93
N GLY A 323 6.98 5.47 -9.33
CA GLY A 323 6.51 5.98 -10.62
C GLY A 323 7.37 5.55 -11.81
N GLY A 324 8.66 5.29 -11.59
CA GLY A 324 9.70 5.63 -12.57
C GLY A 324 10.38 6.94 -12.14
N GLU A 325 11.52 7.24 -12.75
CA GLU A 325 12.21 8.55 -12.62
C GLU A 325 11.54 9.60 -13.53
#